data_AF-A0A932LVK4-F1
#
_entry.id   AF-A0A932LVK4-F1
#
_cell.length_a   1.000
_cell.length_b   1.000
_cell.length_c   1.000
_cell.angle_alpha   90.00
_cell.angle_beta   90.00
_cell.angle_gamma   90.00
#
_symmetry.space_group_name_H-M   'P 1'
#
loop_
_entity.id
_entity.type
_entity.pdbx_description
1 polymer ?
#
loop_
_entity_poly.entity_id
_entity_poly.type
_entity_poly.pdbx_seq_one_letter_code
_entity_poly.pdbx_strand_id
1 'polypeptide(L)' 'MFGLGFQELLIILVIALIIFGPGKLPQIGSGLGKAIRDFKKGVSGEDSDEAGKGEKDAKKEDSKELPR' A
#
# COMPACT_ATOMS: atom_id res chain seq x y z
N MET A 1 -9.20 15.98 26.93
CA MET A 1 -10.38 15.09 26.83
C MET A 1 -10.22 14.29 25.54
N PHE A 2 -9.96 12.98 25.66
CA PHE A 2 -9.71 12.03 24.56
C PHE A 2 -8.60 12.43 23.56
N GLY A 3 -7.36 12.39 24.03
CA GLY A 3 -6.22 12.26 23.11
C GLY A 3 -6.16 10.81 22.65
N LEU A 4 -6.64 10.52 21.44
CA LEU A 4 -6.32 9.24 20.79
C LEU A 4 -4.81 9.17 20.66
N GLY A 5 -4.19 8.43 21.56
CA GLY A 5 -2.76 8.22 21.55
C GLY A 5 -2.36 7.30 20.41
N PHE A 6 -1.06 7.27 20.15
CA PHE A 6 -0.49 6.32 19.19
C PHE A 6 -0.88 4.87 19.54
N GLN A 7 -1.01 4.55 20.83
CA GLN A 7 -1.35 3.22 21.32
C GLN A 7 -2.80 2.82 20.99
N GLU A 8 -3.78 3.71 21.18
CA GLU A 8 -5.17 3.46 20.79
C GLU A 8 -5.31 3.31 19.27
N LEU A 9 -4.63 4.15 18.49
CA LEU A 9 -4.63 4.06 17.03
C LEU A 9 -4.06 2.71 16.56
N LEU A 10 -3.01 2.21 17.20
CA LEU A 10 -2.38 0.93 16.87
C LEU A 10 -3.31 -0.26 17.18
N ILE A 11 -4.05 -0.21 18.29
CA ILE A 11 -5.09 -1.20 18.61
C ILE A 11 -6.19 -1.21 17.54
N ILE A 12 -6.69 -0.04 17.13
CA ILE A 12 -7.71 0.06 16.08
C ILE A 12 -7.17 -0.48 14.76
N LEU A 13 -5.91 -0.15 14.42
CA LEU A 13 -5.24 -0.64 13.22
C LEU A 13 -5.15 -2.17 13.22
N VAL A 14 -4.80 -2.80 14.35
CA VAL A 14 -4.73 -4.27 14.46
C VAL A 14 -6.11 -4.89 14.24
N ILE A 15 -7.17 -4.34 14.82
CA ILE A 15 -8.54 -4.84 14.62
C ILE A 15 -8.95 -4.69 13.14
N ALA A 16 -8.67 -3.53 12.54
CA ALA A 16 -8.94 -3.30 11.12
C ALA A 16 -8.14 -4.27 10.23
N LEU A 17 -6.90 -4.56 10.58
CA LEU A 17 -6.05 -5.54 9.89
C LEU A 17 -6.55 -6.97 10.01
N ILE A 18 -7.22 -7.34 11.10
CA ILE A 18 -7.84 -8.66 11.23
C ILE A 18 -9.07 -8.76 10.30
N ILE A 19 -9.88 -7.70 10.21
CA ILE A 19 -11.09 -7.67 9.38
C ILE A 19 -10.74 -7.60 7.89
N PHE A 20 -9.87 -6.66 7.52
CA PHE A 20 -9.52 -6.41 6.11
C PHE A 20 -8.34 -7.28 5.63
N GLY A 21 -7.47 -7.73 6.53
CA GLY A 21 -6.24 -8.45 6.21
C GLY A 21 -5.06 -7.49 5.90
N PRO A 22 -3.82 -7.86 6.29
CA PRO A 22 -2.63 -7.02 6.06
C PRO A 22 -2.25 -6.84 4.59
N GLY A 23 -2.72 -7.70 3.69
CA GLY A 23 -2.49 -7.56 2.25
C GLY A 23 -3.38 -6.49 1.58
N LYS A 24 -4.53 -6.15 2.16
CA LYS A 24 -5.47 -5.19 1.54
C LYS A 24 -5.00 -3.73 1.70
N LEU A 25 -4.40 -3.38 2.84
CA LEU A 25 -3.87 -2.03 3.08
C LEU A 25 -2.84 -1.58 2.02
N PRO A 26 -1.77 -2.35 1.71
CA PRO A 26 -0.80 -1.94 0.69
C PRO A 26 -1.39 -1.97 -0.71
N GLN A 27 -2.36 -2.84 -0.99
CA GLN A 27 -3.06 -2.88 -2.28
C GLN A 27 -3.86 -1.60 -2.53
N ILE A 28 -4.64 -1.16 -1.53
CA ILE A 28 -5.42 0.08 -1.60
C ILE A 28 -4.50 1.30 -1.55
N GLY A 29 -3.48 1.28 -0.69
CA GLY A 29 -2.49 2.34 -0.56
C GLY A 29 -1.66 2.56 -1.83
N SER A 30 -1.33 1.51 -2.57
CA SER A 30 -0.64 1.63 -3.86
C SER A 30 -1.50 2.32 -4.93
N GLY A 31 -2.81 2.03 -4.96
CA GLY A 31 -3.75 2.69 -5.85
C GLY A 31 -4.00 4.15 -5.47
N LEU A 32 -4.27 4.40 -4.18
CA LEU A 32 -4.48 5.75 -3.64
C LEU A 32 -3.22 6.61 -3.77
N GLY A 33 -2.04 6.04 -3.54
CA GLY A 33 -0.76 6.74 -3.66
C GLY A 33 -0.45 7.15 -5.10
N LYS A 34 -0.75 6.30 -6.09
CA LYS A 34 -0.69 6.69 -7.51
C LYS A 34 -1.66 7.83 -7.80
N ALA A 35 -2.92 7.72 -7.38
CA ALA A 35 -3.93 8.75 -7.60
C ALA A 35 -3.56 10.10 -6.95
N ILE A 36 -3.05 10.10 -5.71
CA ILE A 36 -2.59 11.31 -5.02
C ILE A 36 -1.37 11.89 -5.74
N ARG A 37 -0.43 11.05 -6.20
CA ARG A 37 0.75 11.49 -6.95
C ARG A 37 0.35 12.17 -8.26
N ASP A 38 -0.58 11.57 -9.00
CA ASP A 38 -1.06 12.10 -10.28
C ASP A 38 -1.89 13.37 -10.08
N PHE A 39 -2.72 13.42 -9.02
CA PHE A 39 -3.44 14.62 -8.62
C PHE A 39 -2.48 15.76 -8.26
N LYS A 40 -1.43 15.48 -7.46
CA LYS A 40 -0.41 16.46 -7.11
C LYS A 40 0.34 16.96 -8.34
N LYS A 41 0.70 16.08 -9.29
CA LYS A 41 1.34 16.49 -10.55
C LYS A 41 0.47 17.45 -11.36
N GLY A 42 -0.81 17.13 -11.54
CA GLY A 42 -1.75 17.98 -12.28
C GLY A 42 -2.02 19.33 -11.61
N VAL A 43 -2.00 19.40 -10.27
CA VAL A 43 -2.22 20.65 -9.52
C VAL A 43 -0.95 21.50 -9.41
N SER A 44 0.24 20.88 -9.29
CA SER A 44 1.51 21.60 -9.16
C SER A 44 2.06 22.12 -10.50
N GLY A 45 1.51 21.65 -11.64
CA GLY A 45 2.02 22.01 -12.97
C GLY A 45 3.43 21.48 -13.27
N GLU A 46 3.93 20.56 -12.44
CA GLU A 46 5.21 19.89 -12.61
C GLU A 46 5.01 18.69 -13.53
N ASP A 47 5.18 18.91 -14.84
CA ASP A 47 5.44 17.86 -15.82
C ASP A 47 6.83 17.28 -15.52
N SER A 48 6.90 16.31 -14.62
CA SER A 48 8.10 15.49 -14.46
C SER A 48 7.72 14.02 -14.42
N ASP A 49 7.98 13.42 -15.57
CA ASP A 49 8.05 12.01 -15.88
C ASP A 49 8.92 11.25 -14.87
N GLU A 50 8.29 10.78 -13.80
CA GLU A 50 8.71 9.55 -13.16
C GLU A 50 7.45 8.74 -12.84
N ALA A 51 7.20 7.74 -13.67
CA ALA A 51 6.21 6.71 -13.42
C ALA A 51 6.92 5.36 -13.45
N GLY A 52 6.71 4.56 -12.41
CA GLY A 52 6.97 3.12 -12.46
C GLY A 52 8.13 2.63 -11.60
N LYS A 53 7.80 2.22 -10.37
CA LYS A 53 8.42 1.07 -9.68
C LYS A 53 7.53 0.72 -8.47
N GLY A 54 6.56 -0.15 -8.68
CA GLY A 54 5.69 -0.67 -7.62
C GLY A 54 5.07 -2.02 -7.95
N GLU A 55 5.61 -2.74 -8.94
CA GLU A 55 5.11 -4.04 -9.37
C GLU A 55 6.26 -5.04 -9.50
N LYS A 56 6.91 -5.34 -8.38
CA LYS A 56 7.73 -6.54 -8.06
C LYS A 56 7.72 -6.55 -6.52
N ASP A 57 6.95 -7.37 -5.83
CA ASP A 57 7.21 -8.78 -5.58
C ASP A 57 6.01 -9.33 -4.78
N ALA A 58 5.14 -10.13 -5.41
CA ALA A 58 4.18 -10.97 -4.68
C ALA A 58 3.68 -12.15 -5.54
N LYS A 59 4.53 -12.72 -6.42
CA LYS A 59 4.23 -14.02 -7.07
C LYS A 59 5.47 -14.64 -7.74
N LYS A 60 6.31 -15.30 -6.96
CA LYS A 60 7.05 -16.51 -7.37
C LYS A 60 6.69 -17.55 -6.31
N GLU A 61 5.56 -18.22 -6.47
CA GLU A 61 5.50 -19.52 -7.19
C GLU A 61 6.48 -20.51 -6.59
N ASP A 62 6.00 -21.02 -5.45
CA ASP A 62 6.22 -22.33 -4.87
C ASP A 62 6.00 -23.44 -5.92
N SER A 63 6.94 -23.59 -6.83
CA SER A 63 7.07 -24.77 -7.69
C SER A 63 8.53 -25.04 -7.92
N LYS A 64 9.19 -25.43 -6.83
CA LYS A 64 10.42 -26.22 -6.88
C LYS A 64 10.05 -27.70 -7.12
N GLU A 65 9.24 -27.96 -8.13
CA GLU A 65 9.20 -29.29 -8.76
C GLU A 65 10.43 -29.36 -9.67
N LEU A 66 11.50 -29.95 -9.15
CA LEU A 66 12.61 -30.43 -9.95
C LEU A 66 12.18 -31.74 -10.61
N PRO A 67 12.01 -31.80 -11.95
CA PRO A 67 12.16 -33.06 -12.66
C PRO A 67 13.66 -33.39 -12.74
N ARG A 68 14.09 -34.41 -11.99
CA ARG A 68 15.24 -35.24 -12.35
C ARG A 68 14.86 -36.69 -12.22
#